data_AF-A0A3A9VLM0-F1
#
_entry.id   AF-A0A3A9VLM0-F1
#
_cell.length_a   1.000
_cell.length_b   1.000
_cell.length_c   1.000
_cell.angle_alpha   90.00
_cell.angle_beta   90.00
_cell.angle_gamma   90.00
#
_symmetry.space_group_name_H-M   'P 1'
#
loop_
_entity.id
_entity.type
_entity.pdbx_description
1 polymer ?
#
loop_
_entity_poly.entity_id
_entity_poly.type
_entity_poly.pdbx_seq_one_letter_code
_entity_poly.pdbx_strand_id
1 'polypeptide(L)'
;MKLLKLLFVLSIFVSCAAEDDSDSYAIEQIFSDNLEKTIKVDIIYVQPSGVSGKSSYNLNENDFIANLNGSFFHRYGIGLEKGDVKTLNSDELYDLKDNRGRESSVFLQETQDYYREDRINIFVMKRSNTIAIAGIGKDKRALITDEFLFTSTAPHEIGHALGLHHYPEEGNIMSQIRPYLRTDFTSVQIDRLKKTLEKIEEEK
;
A
#
# COMPACT_ATOMS: atom_id res chain seq x y z
N MET A 1 -32.64 -35.15 -2.09
CA MET A 1 -32.29 -34.38 -0.86
C MET A 1 -30.78 -34.22 -0.88
N LYS A 2 -30.24 -33.04 -1.21
CA LYS A 2 -29.83 -31.99 -0.24
C LYS A 2 -28.91 -32.61 0.82
N LEU A 3 -27.63 -32.28 0.96
CA LEU A 3 -27.04 -30.95 1.03
C LEU A 3 -25.50 -31.05 0.86
N LEU A 4 -24.91 -29.96 0.37
CA LEU A 4 -23.49 -29.64 0.20
C LEU A 4 -22.58 -30.11 1.35
N LYS A 5 -21.40 -30.66 1.01
CA LYS A 5 -20.19 -30.53 1.83
C LYS A 5 -19.36 -29.38 1.26
N LEU A 6 -19.66 -28.18 1.74
CA LEU A 6 -18.87 -26.97 1.52
C LEU A 6 -17.56 -27.15 2.32
N LEU A 7 -16.43 -27.34 1.64
CA LEU A 7 -15.13 -27.39 2.28
C LEU A 7 -14.57 -25.97 2.42
N PHE A 8 -14.18 -25.67 3.66
CA PHE A 8 -13.55 -24.46 4.17
C PHE A 8 -12.64 -23.74 3.17
N VAL A 9 -13.04 -22.53 2.76
CA VAL A 9 -12.09 -21.48 2.36
C VAL A 9 -11.66 -20.82 3.67
N LEU A 10 -10.54 -21.28 4.23
CA LEU A 10 -9.87 -20.59 5.33
C LEU A 10 -9.19 -19.37 4.71
N SER A 11 -9.91 -18.26 4.70
CA SER A 11 -9.40 -16.95 4.30
C SER A 11 -8.18 -16.61 5.15
N ILE A 12 -7.03 -16.53 4.50
CA ILE A 12 -5.79 -16.04 5.09
C ILE A 12 -5.94 -14.51 5.21
N PHE A 13 -6.61 -14.06 6.26
CA PHE A 13 -6.63 -12.65 6.62
C PHE A 13 -5.34 -12.36 7.40
N VAL A 14 -4.35 -11.85 6.68
CA VAL A 14 -3.12 -11.35 7.28
C VAL A 14 -3.32 -9.89 7.60
N SER A 15 -3.59 -9.58 8.87
CA SER A 15 -3.25 -8.29 9.45
C SER A 15 -1.75 -8.34 9.79
N CYS A 16 -0.95 -7.47 9.18
CA CYS A 16 0.47 -7.34 9.51
C CYS A 16 0.59 -6.59 10.85
N ALA A 17 0.65 -7.35 11.95
CA ALA A 17 1.04 -6.81 13.25
C ALA A 17 2.52 -6.38 13.21
N ALA A 18 2.80 -5.13 13.56
CA ALA A 18 4.16 -4.61 13.66
C ALA A 18 4.85 -5.13 14.93
N GLU A 19 6.02 -5.76 14.81
CA GLU A 19 6.98 -5.91 15.90
C GLU A 19 7.87 -4.66 15.95
N ASP A 20 7.87 -4.01 17.12
CA ASP A 20 8.61 -2.80 17.48
C ASP A 20 10.12 -3.04 17.71
N ASP A 21 10.90 -1.95 17.60
CA ASP A 21 12.25 -1.70 18.14
C ASP A 21 13.51 -2.19 17.38
N SER A 22 13.60 -1.94 16.07
CA SER A 22 14.92 -1.81 15.44
C SER A 22 14.94 -0.75 14.34
N ASP A 23 15.99 0.07 14.32
CA ASP A 23 16.21 1.10 13.31
C ASP A 23 16.09 0.49 11.91
N SER A 24 15.18 1.02 11.09
CA SER A 24 14.95 0.53 9.73
C SER A 24 16.25 0.52 8.94
N TYR A 25 16.53 -0.56 8.21
CA TYR A 25 17.72 -0.63 7.38
C TYR A 25 17.70 0.52 6.35
N ALA A 26 18.73 1.39 6.38
CA ALA A 26 18.78 2.54 5.49
C ALA A 26 19.03 2.08 4.05
N ILE A 27 18.05 2.31 3.17
CA ILE A 27 18.16 1.96 1.76
C ILE A 27 18.74 3.15 1.00
N GLU A 28 19.83 2.92 0.27
CA GLU A 28 20.42 3.93 -0.61
C GLU A 28 19.41 4.39 -1.67
N GLN A 29 19.26 5.71 -1.84
CA GLN A 29 18.37 6.27 -2.84
C GLN A 29 19.04 6.30 -4.21
N ILE A 30 18.42 5.64 -5.19
CA ILE A 30 18.85 5.58 -6.58
C ILE A 30 17.75 6.17 -7.45
N PHE A 31 18.03 7.29 -8.12
CA PHE A 31 17.13 7.86 -9.11
C PHE A 31 17.62 7.51 -10.51
N SER A 32 16.85 6.69 -11.23
CA SER A 32 17.12 6.30 -12.62
C SER A 32 16.33 7.19 -13.59
N ASP A 33 16.99 7.69 -14.64
CA ASP A 33 16.33 8.34 -15.78
C ASP A 33 15.80 7.32 -16.81
N ASN A 34 16.23 6.06 -16.70
CA ASN A 34 15.84 4.97 -17.59
C ASN A 34 14.68 4.18 -16.97
N LEU A 35 13.49 4.77 -16.98
CA LEU A 35 12.26 4.14 -16.49
C LEU A 35 11.60 3.34 -17.62
N GLU A 36 11.25 2.09 -17.34
CA GLU A 36 10.54 1.20 -18.29
C GLU A 36 9.02 1.35 -18.19
N LYS A 37 8.50 1.55 -16.98
CA LYS A 37 7.08 1.75 -16.69
C LYS A 37 6.89 2.91 -15.74
N THR A 38 5.82 3.67 -15.91
CA THR A 38 5.47 4.76 -15.00
C THR A 38 3.97 4.77 -14.72
N ILE A 39 3.60 4.93 -13.45
CA ILE A 39 2.20 4.95 -13.01
C ILE A 39 1.92 6.17 -12.14
N LYS A 40 0.72 6.74 -12.33
CA LYS A 40 0.26 7.83 -11.47
C LYS A 40 -0.19 7.31 -10.11
N VAL A 41 0.07 8.09 -9.08
CA VAL A 41 -0.29 7.78 -7.70
C VAL A 41 -1.07 8.95 -7.11
N ASP A 42 -2.37 8.76 -6.90
CA ASP A 42 -3.16 9.73 -6.14
C ASP A 42 -2.94 9.50 -4.64
N ILE A 43 -2.86 10.58 -3.86
CA ILE A 43 -2.74 10.53 -2.39
C ILE A 43 -4.02 11.07 -1.78
N ILE A 44 -4.66 10.27 -0.93
CA ILE A 44 -6.00 10.52 -0.40
C ILE A 44 -5.93 10.48 1.13
N TYR A 45 -6.13 11.62 1.78
CA TYR A 45 -6.12 11.71 3.23
C TYR A 45 -7.45 11.24 3.80
N VAL A 46 -7.43 10.24 4.68
CA VAL A 46 -8.61 9.79 5.42
C VAL A 46 -8.84 10.73 6.61
N GLN A 47 -10.03 11.30 6.69
CA GLN A 47 -10.47 12.20 7.76
C GLN A 47 -11.82 11.73 8.32
N PRO A 48 -12.16 12.09 9.57
CA PRO A 48 -13.47 11.81 10.11
C PRO A 48 -14.51 12.78 9.52
N SER A 49 -15.76 12.37 9.51
CA SER A 49 -16.88 13.19 9.07
C SER A 49 -16.96 14.49 9.88
N GLY A 50 -17.25 15.60 9.21
CA GLY A 50 -17.42 16.91 9.86
C GLY A 50 -16.13 17.71 10.05
N VAL A 51 -14.96 17.16 9.70
CA VAL A 51 -13.75 17.97 9.53
C VAL A 51 -13.75 18.53 8.11
N SER A 52 -13.69 19.86 7.98
CA SER A 52 -13.53 20.55 6.69
C SER A 52 -12.29 21.43 6.76
N GLY A 53 -11.31 21.20 5.89
CA GLY A 53 -10.06 21.95 5.86
C GLY A 53 -8.81 21.09 5.70
N LYS A 54 -7.67 21.78 5.57
CA LYS A 54 -6.34 21.23 5.27
C LYS A 54 -6.05 20.02 6.17
N SER A 55 -5.62 18.92 5.55
CA SER A 55 -5.42 17.64 6.23
C SER A 55 -4.57 17.79 7.50
N SER A 56 -4.90 17.05 8.55
CA SER A 56 -4.12 16.99 9.80
C SER A 56 -2.79 16.25 9.63
N TYR A 57 -2.48 15.83 8.40
CA TYR A 57 -1.24 15.17 8.02
C TYR A 57 -0.22 16.23 7.62
N ASN A 58 0.94 16.19 8.26
CA ASN A 58 2.10 16.99 7.88
C ASN A 58 2.98 16.17 6.92
N LEU A 59 2.44 15.85 5.74
CA LEU A 59 3.13 15.09 4.71
C LEU A 59 3.50 16.02 3.55
N ASN A 60 4.76 16.03 3.14
CA ASN A 60 5.13 16.54 1.83
C ASN A 60 4.99 15.39 0.81
N GLU A 61 3.96 15.47 -0.02
CA GLU A 61 3.62 14.41 -0.96
C GLU A 61 4.70 14.20 -2.03
N ASN A 62 5.43 15.25 -2.41
CA ASN A 62 6.53 15.12 -3.37
C ASN A 62 7.71 14.37 -2.75
N ASP A 63 8.05 14.68 -1.49
CA ASP A 63 9.12 13.99 -0.77
C ASP A 63 8.77 12.51 -0.54
N PHE A 64 7.50 12.22 -0.27
CA PHE A 64 7.01 10.84 -0.15
C PHE A 64 7.15 10.05 -1.46
N ILE A 65 6.69 10.61 -2.58
CA ILE A 65 6.85 9.97 -3.90
C ILE A 65 8.34 9.83 -4.26
N ALA A 66 9.16 10.85 -4.00
CA ALA A 66 10.60 10.79 -4.22
C ALA A 66 11.27 9.71 -3.37
N ASN A 67 10.85 9.53 -2.11
CA ASN A 67 11.35 8.46 -1.25
C ASN A 67 10.99 7.08 -1.81
N LEU A 68 9.73 6.86 -2.22
CA LEU A 68 9.32 5.59 -2.82
C LEU A 68 10.14 5.28 -4.08
N ASN A 69 10.28 6.27 -4.96
CA ASN A 69 11.05 6.13 -6.19
C ASN A 69 12.52 5.83 -5.91
N GLY A 70 13.20 6.67 -5.13
CA GLY A 70 14.63 6.56 -4.87
C GLY A 70 14.98 5.30 -4.08
N SER A 71 14.20 4.99 -3.05
CA SER A 71 14.51 3.85 -2.18
C SER A 71 14.10 2.52 -2.81
N PHE A 72 12.96 2.44 -3.51
CA PHE A 72 12.35 1.15 -3.85
C PHE A 72 12.08 0.90 -5.34
N PHE A 73 11.58 1.86 -6.11
CA PHE A 73 11.03 1.54 -7.46
C PHE A 73 11.97 1.86 -8.63
N HIS A 74 12.72 2.97 -8.60
CA HIS A 74 13.55 3.40 -9.73
C HIS A 74 14.67 2.41 -10.06
N ARG A 75 15.23 1.73 -9.04
CA ARG A 75 16.23 0.66 -9.21
C ARG A 75 15.73 -0.52 -10.06
N TYR A 76 14.41 -0.64 -10.24
CA TYR A 76 13.78 -1.67 -11.05
C TYR A 76 13.14 -1.12 -12.33
N GLY A 77 13.43 0.13 -12.71
CA GLY A 77 12.87 0.78 -13.90
C GLY A 77 11.38 1.10 -13.77
N ILE A 78 10.84 1.23 -12.55
CA ILE A 78 9.46 1.62 -12.30
C ILE A 78 9.44 3.03 -11.71
N GLY A 79 8.69 3.94 -12.32
CA GLY A 79 8.45 5.29 -11.82
C GLY A 79 7.06 5.45 -11.21
N LEU A 80 7.00 6.12 -10.06
CA LEU A 80 5.76 6.63 -9.49
C LEU A 80 5.67 8.14 -9.76
N GLU A 81 4.63 8.56 -10.46
CA GLU A 81 4.34 9.97 -10.73
C GLU A 81 3.25 10.45 -9.76
N LYS A 82 3.47 11.59 -9.09
CA LYS A 82 2.43 12.15 -8.22
C LYS A 82 1.20 12.56 -9.04
N GLY A 83 0.05 12.03 -8.68
CA GLY A 83 -1.26 12.39 -9.21
C GLY A 83 -1.97 13.43 -8.35
N ASP A 84 -3.28 13.25 -8.23
CA ASP A 84 -4.17 14.13 -7.47
C ASP A 84 -3.95 13.95 -5.96
N VAL A 85 -4.17 15.03 -5.22
CA VAL A 85 -4.24 14.99 -3.74
C VAL A 85 -5.67 15.29 -3.33
N LYS A 86 -6.28 14.38 -2.57
CA LYS A 86 -7.71 14.44 -2.20
C LYS A 86 -7.90 14.13 -0.71
N THR A 87 -9.13 14.28 -0.25
CA THR A 87 -9.54 13.91 1.10
C THR A 87 -10.77 13.02 1.01
N LEU A 88 -10.77 11.92 1.76
CA LEU A 88 -11.90 11.04 1.99
C LEU A 88 -12.38 11.23 3.43
N ASN A 89 -13.64 11.64 3.59
CA ASN A 89 -14.28 11.68 4.89
C ASN A 89 -14.94 10.32 5.15
N SER A 90 -14.36 9.50 6.02
CA SER A 90 -14.89 8.18 6.40
C SER A 90 -14.53 7.91 7.86
N ASP A 91 -15.54 7.92 8.74
CA ASP A 91 -15.35 7.58 10.15
C ASP A 91 -14.93 6.11 10.32
N GLU A 92 -15.42 5.23 9.45
CA GLU A 92 -15.11 3.78 9.50
C GLU A 92 -13.64 3.51 9.17
N LEU A 93 -13.07 4.19 8.15
CA LEU A 93 -11.64 4.07 7.87
C LEU A 93 -10.78 4.87 8.87
N TYR A 94 -11.29 6.00 9.36
CA TYR A 94 -10.56 6.84 10.30
C TYR A 94 -10.33 6.13 11.64
N ASP A 95 -11.28 5.31 12.12
CA ASP A 95 -11.19 4.47 13.32
C ASP A 95 -11.25 2.97 12.98
N LEU A 96 -10.48 2.55 11.97
CA LEU A 96 -10.44 1.16 11.52
C LEU A 96 -9.79 0.26 12.59
N LYS A 97 -10.60 -0.40 13.42
CA LYS A 97 -10.13 -1.30 14.48
C LYS A 97 -9.84 -2.70 13.94
N ASP A 98 -8.65 -3.23 14.25
CA ASP A 98 -8.26 -4.63 14.00
C ASP A 98 -9.01 -5.58 14.93
N ASN A 99 -10.27 -5.88 14.62
CA ASN A 99 -11.03 -6.83 15.43
C ASN A 99 -12.07 -7.66 14.69
N ARG A 100 -12.09 -7.74 13.34
CA ARG A 100 -13.15 -8.51 12.65
C ARG A 100 -12.74 -9.30 11.43
N GLY A 101 -11.48 -9.31 10.96
CA GLY A 101 -11.11 -10.03 9.74
C GLY A 101 -11.87 -9.51 8.49
N ARG A 102 -12.37 -8.27 8.58
CA ARG A 102 -13.18 -7.59 7.56
C ARG A 102 -12.52 -6.31 7.09
N GLU A 103 -11.33 -5.99 7.59
CA GLU A 103 -10.62 -4.73 7.41
C GLU A 103 -10.41 -4.47 5.92
N SER A 104 -9.96 -5.48 5.15
CA SER A 104 -9.81 -5.35 3.70
C SER A 104 -11.14 -5.16 2.98
N SER A 105 -12.23 -5.76 3.45
CA SER A 105 -13.56 -5.61 2.83
C SER A 105 -14.12 -4.21 3.07
N VAL A 106 -13.98 -3.71 4.31
CA VAL A 106 -14.34 -2.33 4.68
C VAL A 106 -13.50 -1.34 3.87
N PHE A 107 -12.19 -1.54 3.79
CA PHE A 107 -11.31 -0.72 2.97
C PHE A 107 -11.77 -0.64 1.51
N LEU A 108 -12.06 -1.78 0.87
CA LEU A 108 -12.51 -1.77 -0.52
C LEU A 108 -13.87 -1.09 -0.71
N GLN A 109 -14.79 -1.28 0.24
CA GLN A 109 -16.12 -0.68 0.20
C GLN A 109 -16.03 0.85 0.32
N GLU A 110 -15.32 1.34 1.34
CA GLU A 110 -15.20 2.77 1.65
C GLU A 110 -14.38 3.54 0.61
N THR A 111 -13.58 2.86 -0.20
CA THR A 111 -12.71 3.47 -1.21
C THR A 111 -13.15 3.25 -2.65
N GLN A 112 -14.31 2.63 -2.86
CA GLN A 112 -14.74 2.21 -4.20
C GLN A 112 -14.90 3.41 -5.16
N ASP A 113 -15.42 4.53 -4.68
CA ASP A 113 -15.65 5.74 -5.50
C ASP A 113 -14.35 6.42 -5.95
N TYR A 114 -13.22 6.05 -5.33
CA TYR A 114 -11.90 6.55 -5.69
C TYR A 114 -11.17 5.60 -6.63
N TYR A 115 -11.64 4.36 -6.81
CA TYR A 115 -10.99 3.40 -7.69
C TYR A 115 -10.90 3.95 -9.11
N ARG A 116 -9.70 3.83 -9.69
CA ARG A 116 -9.41 4.27 -11.05
C ARG A 116 -8.52 3.24 -11.71
N GLU A 117 -8.85 2.91 -12.96
CA GLU A 117 -8.16 1.86 -13.70
C GLU A 117 -6.73 2.28 -14.08
N ASP A 118 -6.51 3.59 -14.26
CA ASP A 118 -5.31 4.20 -14.85
C ASP A 118 -4.20 4.58 -13.85
N ARG A 119 -4.39 4.31 -12.55
CA ARG A 119 -3.52 4.78 -11.46
C ARG A 119 -3.61 3.92 -10.21
N ILE A 120 -2.73 4.22 -9.26
CA ILE A 120 -2.77 3.69 -7.89
C ILE A 120 -3.31 4.78 -6.97
N ASN A 121 -4.09 4.39 -5.95
CA ASN A 121 -4.54 5.29 -4.90
C ASN A 121 -3.89 4.91 -3.57
N ILE A 122 -3.20 5.85 -2.94
CA ILE A 122 -2.66 5.69 -1.59
C ILE A 122 -3.55 6.45 -0.62
N PHE A 123 -4.21 5.72 0.27
CA PHE A 123 -5.00 6.26 1.37
C PHE A 123 -4.12 6.39 2.61
N VAL A 124 -4.00 7.61 3.11
CA VAL A 124 -3.19 7.89 4.30
C VAL A 124 -4.12 8.07 5.49
N MET A 125 -3.91 7.26 6.53
CA MET A 125 -4.67 7.35 7.79
C MET A 125 -3.74 7.59 8.99
N LYS A 126 -4.25 8.16 10.09
CA LYS A 126 -3.45 8.33 11.31
C LYS A 126 -3.29 7.01 12.05
N ARG A 127 -2.05 6.63 12.36
CA ARG A 127 -1.75 5.41 13.12
C ARG A 127 -2.35 5.44 14.52
N SER A 128 -2.47 6.61 15.13
CA SER A 128 -3.09 6.83 16.45
C SER A 128 -4.55 6.38 16.56
N ASN A 129 -5.23 6.18 15.43
CA ASN A 129 -6.65 5.87 15.38
C ASN A 129 -6.93 4.43 14.96
N THR A 130 -5.89 3.61 14.80
CA THR A 130 -6.01 2.18 14.56
C THR A 130 -5.15 1.42 15.56
N ILE A 131 -5.40 0.13 15.71
CA ILE A 131 -4.57 -0.79 16.49
C ILE A 131 -4.20 -1.91 15.52
N ALA A 132 -2.91 -2.28 15.48
CA ALA A 132 -2.37 -3.43 14.74
C ALA A 132 -2.47 -3.43 13.20
N ILE A 133 -3.05 -2.40 12.56
CA ILE A 133 -2.99 -2.23 11.10
C ILE A 133 -1.82 -1.32 10.73
N ALA A 134 -0.82 -1.86 10.03
CA ALA A 134 0.24 -1.05 9.41
C ALA A 134 -0.16 -0.50 8.04
N GLY A 135 -0.91 -1.31 7.28
CA GLY A 135 -1.47 -0.97 5.98
C GLY A 135 -2.28 -2.11 5.34
N ILE A 136 -2.90 -1.83 4.18
CA ILE A 136 -3.67 -2.80 3.37
C ILE A 136 -3.49 -2.46 1.89
N GLY A 137 -2.88 -3.35 1.11
CA GLY A 137 -2.84 -3.26 -0.35
C GLY A 137 -3.81 -4.20 -1.05
N LYS A 138 -4.66 -3.68 -1.94
CA LYS A 138 -5.51 -4.49 -2.83
C LYS A 138 -6.08 -3.67 -3.99
N ASP A 139 -6.11 -4.26 -5.18
CA ASP A 139 -6.85 -3.72 -6.33
C ASP A 139 -6.53 -2.25 -6.64
N LYS A 140 -5.23 -1.99 -6.89
CA LYS A 140 -4.64 -0.67 -7.17
C LYS A 140 -4.87 0.37 -6.06
N ARG A 141 -5.25 -0.06 -4.85
CA ARG A 141 -5.46 0.80 -3.67
C ARG A 141 -4.59 0.32 -2.52
N ALA A 142 -3.92 1.24 -1.85
CA ALA A 142 -3.10 0.95 -0.68
C ALA A 142 -3.51 1.88 0.48
N LEU A 143 -3.94 1.32 1.60
CA LEU A 143 -4.08 2.03 2.87
C LEU A 143 -2.75 1.96 3.61
N ILE A 144 -2.23 3.10 4.06
CA ILE A 144 -0.98 3.18 4.81
C ILE A 144 -1.19 4.14 5.97
N THR A 145 -0.74 3.74 7.16
CA THR A 145 -0.76 4.65 8.31
C THR A 145 0.40 5.66 8.22
N ASP A 146 0.19 6.88 8.70
CA ASP A 146 1.13 7.99 8.57
C ASP A 146 2.53 7.71 9.16
N GLU A 147 2.61 6.92 10.24
CA GLU A 147 3.89 6.50 10.84
C GLU A 147 4.73 5.58 9.93
N PHE A 148 4.11 4.89 8.97
CA PHE A 148 4.78 3.91 8.11
C PHE A 148 4.96 4.35 6.66
N LEU A 149 4.70 5.63 6.34
CA LEU A 149 4.83 6.15 4.98
C LEU A 149 6.27 6.08 4.45
N PHE A 150 7.27 6.36 5.28
CA PHE A 150 8.68 6.40 4.89
C PHE A 150 9.45 5.12 5.23
N THR A 151 8.74 4.01 5.44
CA THR A 151 9.33 2.70 5.74
C THR A 151 9.05 1.71 4.63
N SER A 152 9.58 0.49 4.77
CA SER A 152 9.32 -0.64 3.85
C SER A 152 7.86 -1.12 3.85
N THR A 153 7.00 -0.62 4.74
CA THR A 153 5.55 -0.90 4.73
C THR A 153 4.88 -0.29 3.51
N ALA A 154 5.19 0.96 3.15
CA ALA A 154 4.58 1.61 1.99
C ALA A 154 4.79 0.84 0.66
N PRO A 155 6.02 0.46 0.26
CA PRO A 155 6.22 -0.34 -0.95
C PRO A 155 5.65 -1.77 -0.82
N HIS A 156 5.56 -2.33 0.39
CA HIS A 156 4.89 -3.62 0.63
C HIS A 156 3.40 -3.55 0.28
N GLU A 157 2.69 -2.54 0.77
CA GLU A 157 1.27 -2.37 0.47
C GLU A 157 1.02 -2.00 -0.99
N ILE A 158 1.89 -1.21 -1.61
CA ILE A 158 1.85 -0.96 -3.06
C ILE A 158 2.05 -2.27 -3.84
N GLY A 159 2.98 -3.12 -3.39
CA GLY A 159 3.19 -4.45 -3.95
C GLY A 159 1.92 -5.30 -3.92
N HIS A 160 1.23 -5.35 -2.77
CA HIS A 160 -0.06 -6.02 -2.64
C HIS A 160 -1.15 -5.40 -3.53
N ALA A 161 -1.22 -4.07 -3.61
CA ALA A 161 -2.15 -3.36 -4.48
C ALA A 161 -1.96 -3.72 -5.96
N LEU A 162 -0.73 -4.05 -6.37
CA LEU A 162 -0.36 -4.47 -7.72
C LEU A 162 -0.30 -6.00 -7.92
N GLY A 163 -0.81 -6.77 -6.95
CA GLY A 163 -1.01 -8.21 -7.09
C GLY A 163 0.16 -9.08 -6.62
N LEU A 164 1.12 -8.52 -5.87
CA LEU A 164 2.10 -9.34 -5.17
C LEU A 164 1.50 -9.97 -3.91
N HIS A 165 2.08 -11.08 -3.50
CA HIS A 165 1.70 -11.81 -2.28
C HIS A 165 2.92 -11.93 -1.37
N HIS A 166 2.67 -12.32 -0.11
CA HIS A 166 3.73 -12.54 0.85
C HIS A 166 4.78 -13.51 0.32
N TYR A 167 6.03 -13.23 0.67
CA TYR A 167 7.17 -14.00 0.21
C TYR A 167 8.02 -14.40 1.42
N PRO A 168 8.29 -15.71 1.65
CA PRO A 168 8.83 -16.21 2.90
C PRO A 168 10.37 -16.09 2.96
N GLU A 169 10.92 -14.91 2.71
CA GLU A 169 12.36 -14.66 2.74
C GLU A 169 12.65 -13.35 3.46
N GLU A 170 13.54 -13.35 4.45
CA GLU A 170 13.98 -12.13 5.13
C GLU A 170 14.60 -11.16 4.10
N GLY A 171 14.42 -9.85 4.29
CA GLY A 171 14.93 -8.86 3.35
C GLY A 171 14.06 -8.64 2.11
N ASN A 172 13.14 -9.54 1.77
CA ASN A 172 12.21 -9.29 0.67
C ASN A 172 11.15 -8.26 1.07
N ILE A 173 10.83 -7.29 0.19
CA ILE A 173 9.78 -6.28 0.46
C ILE A 173 8.44 -6.93 0.82
N MET A 174 8.08 -8.07 0.22
CA MET A 174 6.85 -8.79 0.51
C MET A 174 6.97 -9.76 1.72
N SER A 175 8.05 -9.72 2.48
CA SER A 175 8.28 -10.62 3.61
C SER A 175 7.48 -10.26 4.84
N GLN A 176 7.03 -11.25 5.60
CA GLN A 176 6.50 -11.02 6.94
C GLN A 176 7.56 -11.24 8.03
N ILE A 177 8.74 -11.73 7.66
CA ILE A 177 9.84 -12.04 8.58
C ILE A 177 10.66 -10.76 8.75
N ARG A 178 10.73 -10.24 9.99
CA ARG A 178 11.47 -9.02 10.36
C ARG A 178 11.22 -7.85 9.38
N PRO A 179 10.01 -7.26 9.37
CA PRO A 179 9.62 -6.21 8.42
C PRO A 179 10.61 -5.04 8.29
N TYR A 180 11.32 -4.70 9.36
CA TYR A 180 12.33 -3.64 9.39
C TYR A 180 13.59 -3.93 8.56
N LEU A 181 13.80 -5.18 8.12
CA LEU A 181 14.91 -5.60 7.24
C LEU A 181 14.55 -5.63 5.76
N ARG A 182 13.30 -5.40 5.39
CA ARG A 182 12.82 -5.46 4.00
C ARG A 182 13.54 -4.41 3.12
N THR A 183 14.22 -4.85 2.06
CA THR A 183 14.97 -3.98 1.15
C THR A 183 14.65 -4.20 -0.33
N ASP A 184 14.38 -5.43 -0.77
CA ASP A 184 14.38 -5.76 -2.20
C ASP A 184 13.19 -6.59 -2.66
N PHE A 185 12.77 -6.39 -3.91
CA PHE A 185 11.90 -7.32 -4.63
C PHE A 185 12.75 -8.36 -5.39
N THR A 186 12.23 -9.57 -5.55
CA THR A 186 12.83 -10.55 -6.47
C THR A 186 12.58 -10.16 -7.92
N SER A 187 13.41 -10.65 -8.84
CA SER A 187 13.19 -10.45 -10.29
C SER A 187 11.79 -10.90 -10.74
N VAL A 188 11.29 -12.02 -10.20
CA VAL A 188 9.95 -12.53 -10.50
C VAL A 188 8.86 -11.57 -10.01
N GLN A 189 9.03 -10.93 -8.85
CA GLN A 189 8.10 -9.91 -8.37
C GLN A 189 8.15 -8.67 -9.27
N ILE A 190 9.34 -8.22 -9.67
CA ILE A 190 9.49 -7.08 -10.60
C ILE A 190 8.82 -7.34 -11.94
N ASP A 191 9.02 -8.52 -12.53
CA ASP A 191 8.35 -8.90 -13.79
C ASP A 191 6.83 -8.87 -13.65
N ARG A 192 6.30 -9.30 -12.50
CA ARG A 192 4.86 -9.25 -12.22
C ARG A 192 4.37 -7.81 -12.09
N LEU A 193 5.08 -6.96 -11.34
CA LEU A 193 4.74 -5.54 -11.23
C LEU A 193 4.70 -4.89 -12.61
N LYS A 194 5.74 -5.04 -13.42
CA LYS A 194 5.81 -4.47 -14.78
C LYS A 194 4.66 -4.94 -15.67
N LYS A 195 4.33 -6.23 -15.64
CA LYS A 195 3.18 -6.78 -16.38
C LYS A 195 1.85 -6.24 -15.89
N THR A 196 1.67 -6.04 -14.59
CA THR A 196 0.46 -5.40 -14.04
C THR A 196 0.36 -3.96 -14.52
N LEU A 197 1.47 -3.20 -14.50
CA LEU A 197 1.50 -1.82 -14.98
C LEU A 197 1.24 -1.71 -16.49
N GLU A 198 1.76 -2.65 -17.29
CA GLU A 198 1.48 -2.73 -18.72
C GLU A 198 -0.02 -2.90 -19.01
N LYS A 199 -0.70 -3.81 -18.29
CA LYS A 199 -2.16 -3.98 -18.43
C LYS A 199 -2.92 -2.71 -18.08
N ILE A 200 -2.49 -1.99 -17.04
CA ILE A 200 -3.09 -0.70 -16.65
C ILE A 200 -2.93 0.34 -17.77
N GLU A 201 -1.80 0.32 -18.50
CA GLU A 201 -1.59 1.22 -19.64
C GLU A 201 -2.47 0.87 -20.84
N GLU A 202 -2.71 -0.42 -21.09
CA GLU A 202 -3.57 -0.90 -22.20
C GLU A 202 -5.07 -0.65 -21.97
N GLU A 203 -5.51 -0.53 -20.72
CA GLU A 203 -6.90 -0.26 -20.33
C GLU A 203 -7.29 1.23 -20.44
N LYS A 204 -6.36 2.14 -20.75
CA LYS A 204 -6.59 3.60 -20.91
C LYS A 204 -7.22 3.97 -22.24
#